data_AF-A0A3P3U0H3-F1
#
_entry.id   AF-A0A3P3U0H3-F1
#
_cell.length_a   1.000
_cell.length_b   1.000
_cell.length_c   1.000
_cell.angle_alpha   90.00
_cell.angle_beta   90.00
_cell.angle_gamma   90.00
#
_symmetry.space_group_name_H-M   'P 1'
#
loop_
_entity.id
_entity.type
_entity.pdbx_description
1 polymer ?
#
loop_
_entity_poly.entity_id
_entity_poly.type
_entity_poly.pdbx_seq_one_letter_code
_entity_poly.pdbx_strand_id
1 'polypeptide(L)'
;MKRRIDGLFGTNFEFLKRSFPDLIESVEDGFFGEDLSKGPFVRKTIKFVDGTYMTVFELIDTKTGKKRKYQYDWEYQRGHMWKWHNEPHEQKQHQTATEPDHMHHKPVGMDDERRYPNYGHHDLFTIMEAILMHMEIAKQERADKPR
;
A
#
# COMPACT_ATOMS: atom_id res chain seq x y z
N MET A 1 -24.81 -12.06 -5.09
CA MET A 1 -24.88 -11.04 -4.03
C MET A 1 -23.98 -9.89 -4.45
N LYS A 2 -24.53 -8.73 -4.86
CA LYS A 2 -23.71 -7.56 -5.23
C LYS A 2 -23.12 -6.99 -3.94
N ARG A 3 -21.79 -7.03 -3.77
CA ARG A 3 -21.09 -6.30 -2.70
C ARG A 3 -21.54 -4.84 -2.81
N ARG A 4 -22.15 -4.28 -1.76
CA ARG A 4 -22.24 -2.82 -1.66
C ARG A 4 -20.80 -2.35 -1.64
N ILE A 5 -20.41 -1.56 -2.63
CA ILE A 5 -19.15 -0.83 -2.58
C ILE A 5 -19.40 0.25 -1.52
N ASP A 6 -19.26 -0.12 -0.26
CA ASP A 6 -19.11 0.86 0.80
C ASP A 6 -17.88 1.68 0.39
N GLY A 7 -18.06 3.01 0.32
CA GLY A 7 -17.03 3.88 -0.25
C GLY A 7 -15.68 3.68 0.45
N LEU A 8 -14.58 3.81 -0.29
CA LEU A 8 -13.25 3.74 0.29
C LEU A 8 -13.00 5.00 1.16
N PHE A 9 -13.05 4.88 2.48
CA PHE A 9 -12.84 6.01 3.41
C PHE A 9 -11.37 6.13 3.81
N GLY A 10 -10.95 7.35 4.17
CA GLY A 10 -9.59 7.62 4.67
C GLY A 10 -9.17 6.65 5.77
N THR A 11 -7.90 6.24 5.74
CA THR A 11 -7.39 5.21 6.65
C THR A 11 -7.37 5.68 8.10
N ASN A 12 -7.86 4.83 9.00
CA ASN A 12 -7.72 5.02 10.44
C ASN A 12 -6.40 4.37 10.91
N PHE A 13 -5.31 5.16 10.96
CA PHE A 13 -3.98 4.66 11.30
C PHE A 13 -3.86 4.15 12.74
N GLU A 14 -4.62 4.72 13.68
CA GLU A 14 -4.67 4.23 15.07
C GLU A 14 -5.29 2.84 15.14
N PHE A 15 -6.38 2.61 14.40
CA PHE A 15 -6.97 1.29 14.27
C PHE A 15 -6.02 0.31 13.57
N LEU A 16 -5.35 0.75 12.50
CA LEU A 16 -4.38 -0.08 11.78
C LEU A 16 -3.25 -0.55 12.69
N LYS A 17 -2.65 0.37 13.46
CA LYS A 17 -1.58 0.07 14.41
C LYS A 17 -2.02 -0.92 15.49
N ARG A 18 -3.25 -0.79 16.01
CA ARG A 18 -3.82 -1.76 16.98
C ARG A 18 -4.11 -3.13 16.37
N SER A 19 -4.38 -3.20 15.08
CA SER A 19 -4.73 -4.45 14.39
C SER A 19 -3.51 -5.27 14.00
N PHE A 20 -2.36 -4.61 13.81
CA PHE A 20 -1.11 -5.23 13.37
C PHE A 20 0.07 -4.89 14.31
N PRO A 21 -0.04 -5.15 15.63
CA PRO A 21 0.95 -4.73 16.61
C PRO A 21 2.32 -5.41 16.44
N ASP A 22 2.34 -6.63 15.91
CA ASP A 22 3.56 -7.41 15.69
C ASP A 22 4.21 -7.16 14.32
N LEU A 23 3.55 -6.36 13.48
CA LEU A 23 4.02 -6.02 12.13
C LEU A 23 4.48 -4.57 12.04
N ILE A 24 3.75 -3.65 12.66
CA ILE A 24 4.02 -2.20 12.61
C ILE A 24 4.90 -1.79 13.78
N GLU A 25 6.09 -1.30 13.47
CA GLU A 25 6.97 -0.64 14.44
C GLU A 25 6.47 0.79 14.72
N SER A 26 6.32 1.60 13.66
CA SER A 26 5.89 2.99 13.77
C SER A 26 5.03 3.45 12.60
N VAL A 27 4.25 4.50 12.84
CA VAL A 27 3.54 5.25 11.80
C VAL A 27 3.90 6.72 11.98
N GLU A 28 4.64 7.26 11.02
CA GLU A 28 5.17 8.62 11.04
C GLU A 28 4.37 9.51 10.09
N ASP A 29 4.24 10.79 10.44
CA ASP A 29 3.64 11.77 9.53
C ASP A 29 4.63 12.21 8.46
N GLY A 30 4.14 12.31 7.22
CA GLY A 30 4.97 12.60 6.06
C GLY A 30 5.71 11.38 5.50
N PHE A 31 6.47 11.62 4.45
CA PHE A 31 7.42 10.68 3.87
C PHE A 31 8.76 10.85 4.57
N PHE A 32 9.09 9.90 5.46
CA PHE A 32 10.28 9.93 6.31
C PHE A 32 10.43 11.23 7.14
N GLY A 33 9.30 11.81 7.56
CA GLY A 33 9.27 13.08 8.30
C GLY A 33 9.29 14.33 7.41
N GLU A 34 9.40 14.18 6.09
CA GLU A 34 9.26 15.26 5.11
C GLU A 34 7.86 15.23 4.49
N ASP A 35 7.46 16.29 3.77
CA ASP A 35 6.14 16.36 3.12
C ASP A 35 4.99 15.97 4.05
N LEU A 36 4.87 16.65 5.19
CA LEU A 36 3.87 16.34 6.22
C LEU A 36 2.43 16.31 5.67
N SER A 37 1.55 15.60 6.38
CA SER A 37 0.12 15.62 6.07
C SER A 37 -0.40 17.04 6.18
N LYS A 38 -1.01 17.51 5.10
CA LYS A 38 -1.69 18.80 5.05
C LYS A 38 -2.94 18.57 4.25
N GLY A 39 -4.10 18.76 4.88
CA GLY A 39 -5.39 18.42 4.25
C GLY A 39 -5.49 18.96 2.81
N PRO A 40 -6.23 18.33 1.90
CA PRO A 40 -6.85 17.01 1.94
C PRO A 40 -5.85 15.83 1.83
N PHE A 41 -4.56 16.09 1.88
CA PHE A 41 -3.52 15.10 1.65
C PHE A 41 -3.09 14.44 2.96
N VAL A 42 -3.21 13.13 2.99
CA VAL A 42 -2.64 12.26 4.02
C VAL A 42 -1.36 11.67 3.47
N ARG A 43 -0.26 11.84 4.21
CA ARG A 43 1.04 11.26 3.89
C ARG A 43 1.59 10.61 5.15
N LYS A 44 1.86 9.31 5.08
CA LYS A 44 2.45 8.56 6.21
C LYS A 44 3.60 7.70 5.73
N THR A 45 4.50 7.41 6.66
CA THR A 45 5.49 6.34 6.53
C THR A 45 5.20 5.30 7.61
N ILE A 46 4.90 4.08 7.20
CA ILE A 46 4.73 2.95 8.11
C ILE A 46 6.05 2.18 8.10
N LYS A 47 6.72 2.08 9.25
CA LYS A 47 7.91 1.25 9.43
C LYS A 47 7.49 -0.10 9.98
N PHE A 48 8.00 -1.16 9.37
CA PHE A 48 7.73 -2.53 9.77
C PHE A 48 8.84 -3.06 10.68
N VAL A 49 8.51 -4.05 11.50
CA VAL A 49 9.43 -4.64 12.49
C VAL A 49 10.69 -5.28 11.87
N ASP A 50 10.67 -5.60 10.58
CA ASP A 50 11.82 -6.15 9.86
C ASP A 50 12.74 -5.06 9.25
N GLY A 51 12.43 -3.79 9.47
CA GLY A 51 13.14 -2.63 8.96
C GLY A 51 12.73 -2.19 7.55
N THR A 52 11.80 -2.91 6.89
CA THR A 52 11.17 -2.44 5.65
C THR A 52 10.14 -1.34 5.95
N TYR A 53 9.67 -0.64 4.93
CA TYR A 53 8.70 0.45 5.15
C TYR A 53 7.75 0.61 3.98
N MET A 54 6.59 1.21 4.26
CA MET A 54 5.62 1.60 3.26
C MET A 54 5.34 3.10 3.34
N THR A 55 5.39 3.79 2.21
CA THR A 55 4.86 5.15 2.09
C THR A 55 3.39 5.10 1.68
N VAL A 56 2.61 5.97 2.29
CA VAL A 56 1.15 6.00 2.17
C VAL A 56 0.73 7.39 1.77
N PHE A 57 0.07 7.49 0.61
CA PHE A 57 -0.55 8.72 0.14
C PHE A 57 -2.05 8.51 -0.03
N GLU A 58 -2.86 9.40 0.53
CA GLU A 58 -4.30 9.47 0.28
C GLU A 58 -4.74 10.90 0.02
N LEU A 59 -5.55 11.10 -1.01
CA LEU A 59 -6.28 12.33 -1.24
C LEU A 59 -7.72 12.15 -0.74
N ILE A 60 -8.09 12.86 0.32
CA ILE A 60 -9.39 12.71 0.97
C ILE A 60 -10.35 13.82 0.53
N ASP A 61 -11.55 13.44 0.09
CA ASP A 61 -12.66 14.38 -0.06
C ASP A 61 -13.10 14.85 1.34
N THR A 62 -12.83 16.11 1.68
CA THR A 62 -13.10 16.65 3.02
C THR A 62 -14.58 16.77 3.37
N LYS A 63 -15.49 16.68 2.39
CA LYS A 63 -16.94 16.72 2.64
C LYS A 63 -17.49 15.33 2.95
N THR A 64 -16.93 14.29 2.33
CA THR A 64 -17.46 12.91 2.43
C THR A 64 -16.56 11.97 3.23
N GLY A 65 -15.30 12.33 3.48
CA GLY A 65 -14.29 11.46 4.09
C GLY A 65 -13.77 10.34 3.18
N LYS A 66 -14.22 10.30 1.92
CA LYS A 66 -13.85 9.25 0.96
C LYS A 66 -12.51 9.56 0.29
N LYS A 67 -11.72 8.52 0.01
CA LYS A 67 -10.52 8.62 -0.81
C LYS A 67 -10.93 8.91 -2.25
N ARG A 68 -10.26 9.88 -2.86
CA ARG A 68 -10.33 10.19 -4.29
C ARG A 68 -9.14 9.63 -5.07
N LYS A 69 -8.00 9.51 -4.40
CA LYS A 69 -6.76 8.92 -4.92
C LYS A 69 -6.03 8.25 -3.76
N TYR A 70 -5.34 7.16 -4.03
CA TYR A 70 -4.39 6.58 -3.09
C TYR A 70 -3.18 6.01 -3.83
N GLN A 71 -2.04 6.00 -3.14
CA GLN A 71 -0.81 5.32 -3.54
C GLN A 71 -0.17 4.72 -2.30
N TYR A 72 0.06 3.41 -2.32
CA TYR A 72 0.71 2.67 -1.24
C TYR A 72 1.92 1.93 -1.81
N ASP A 73 3.10 2.29 -1.32
CA ASP A 73 4.37 1.88 -1.91
C ASP A 73 5.22 1.22 -0.82
N TRP A 74 5.32 -0.11 -0.88
CA TRP A 74 6.10 -0.91 0.07
C TRP A 74 7.47 -1.26 -0.50
N GLU A 75 8.54 -0.73 0.09
CA GLU A 75 9.91 -1.15 -0.21
C GLU A 75 10.30 -2.35 0.68
N TYR A 76 10.07 -3.56 0.17
CA TYR A 76 10.34 -4.81 0.89
C TYR A 76 11.83 -5.21 0.87
N GLN A 77 12.59 -4.62 -0.03
CA GLN A 77 14.04 -4.73 -0.09
C GLN A 77 14.57 -3.48 -0.78
N ARG A 78 15.78 -3.01 -0.43
CA ARG A 78 16.38 -1.81 -1.04
C ARG A 78 16.32 -1.85 -2.58
N GLY A 79 15.64 -0.89 -3.18
CA GLY A 79 15.41 -0.76 -4.62
C GLY A 79 14.28 -1.62 -5.18
N HIS A 80 13.61 -2.42 -4.36
CA HIS A 80 12.54 -3.34 -4.74
C HIS A 80 11.25 -2.96 -4.04
N MET A 81 10.23 -2.64 -4.84
CA MET A 81 9.00 -2.05 -4.34
C MET A 81 7.78 -2.74 -4.93
N TRP A 82 6.79 -2.98 -4.07
CA TRP A 82 5.45 -3.35 -4.49
C TRP A 82 4.54 -2.14 -4.28
N LYS A 83 3.80 -1.77 -5.32
CA LYS A 83 2.95 -0.58 -5.32
C LYS A 83 1.48 -0.95 -5.55
N TRP A 84 0.56 -0.33 -4.80
CA TRP A 84 -0.89 -0.40 -4.98
C TRP A 84 -1.44 1.00 -5.19
N HIS A 85 -1.89 1.29 -6.41
CA HIS A 85 -2.28 2.64 -6.82
C HIS A 85 -3.72 2.67 -7.31
N ASN A 86 -4.33 3.85 -7.14
CA ASN A 86 -5.60 4.25 -7.74
C ASN A 86 -5.32 5.48 -8.62
N GLU A 87 -5.02 5.25 -9.88
CA GLU A 87 -4.70 6.31 -10.83
C GLU A 87 -5.18 5.92 -12.22
N PRO A 88 -6.05 6.72 -12.86
CA PRO A 88 -6.50 6.43 -14.22
C PRO A 88 -5.40 6.73 -15.24
N HIS A 89 -5.26 5.85 -16.23
CA HIS A 89 -4.31 6.00 -17.33
C HIS A 89 -5.02 6.21 -18.67
N GLU A 90 -4.53 7.15 -19.48
CA GLU A 90 -5.04 7.39 -20.84
C GLU A 90 -4.49 6.38 -21.86
N GLN A 91 -3.25 5.94 -21.66
CA GLN A 91 -2.53 5.08 -22.60
C GLN A 91 -2.94 3.62 -22.40
N LYS A 92 -3.48 3.00 -23.44
CA LYS A 92 -3.99 1.62 -23.39
C LYS A 92 -2.97 0.60 -22.87
N GLN A 93 -1.68 0.77 -23.16
CA GLN A 93 -0.64 -0.15 -22.66
C GLN A 93 -0.45 -0.12 -21.13
N HIS A 94 -0.95 0.93 -20.47
CA HIS A 94 -0.87 1.08 -19.01
C HIS A 94 -2.18 0.75 -18.29
N GLN A 95 -3.28 0.57 -19.03
CA GLN A 95 -4.58 0.25 -18.46
C GLN A 95 -4.65 -1.22 -18.04
N THR A 96 -5.35 -1.47 -16.95
CA THR A 96 -5.67 -2.83 -16.49
C THR A 96 -7.19 -3.07 -16.49
N ALA A 97 -7.62 -4.32 -16.28
CA ALA A 97 -9.03 -4.67 -16.22
C ALA A 97 -9.79 -4.03 -15.04
N THR A 98 -9.06 -3.49 -14.06
CA THR A 98 -9.60 -2.93 -12.81
C THR A 98 -9.29 -1.44 -12.67
N GLU A 99 -8.95 -0.77 -13.78
CA GLU A 99 -8.69 0.67 -13.80
C GLU A 99 -9.78 1.44 -13.02
N PRO A 100 -9.41 2.40 -12.14
CA PRO A 100 -8.06 2.95 -11.92
C PRO A 100 -7.19 2.17 -10.93
N ASP A 101 -7.70 1.09 -10.33
CA ASP A 101 -6.99 0.30 -9.35
C ASP A 101 -6.04 -0.70 -10.02
N HIS A 102 -4.76 -0.64 -9.66
CA HIS A 102 -3.74 -1.53 -10.22
C HIS A 102 -2.58 -1.73 -9.24
N MET A 103 -1.78 -2.76 -9.51
CA MET A 103 -0.55 -3.07 -8.79
C MET A 103 0.65 -2.98 -9.72
N HIS A 104 1.80 -2.61 -9.15
CA HIS A 104 3.09 -2.70 -9.83
C HIS A 104 3.92 -3.78 -9.15
N HIS A 105 4.48 -4.69 -9.93
CA HIS A 105 5.46 -5.66 -9.45
C HIS A 105 6.74 -5.42 -10.24
N LYS A 106 7.74 -4.79 -9.61
CA LYS A 106 9.08 -4.67 -10.20
C LYS A 106 10.10 -5.42 -9.35
N PRO A 107 10.95 -6.22 -9.99
CA PRO A 107 12.30 -6.45 -9.52
C PRO A 107 13.36 -5.65 -10.30
N VAL A 108 13.04 -4.94 -11.40
CA VAL A 108 14.11 -4.41 -12.29
C VAL A 108 13.69 -3.12 -13.04
N GLY A 109 14.48 -2.04 -12.88
CA GLY A 109 14.60 -0.89 -13.82
C GLY A 109 13.40 0.06 -13.92
N MET A 110 13.61 1.35 -14.26
CA MET A 110 12.51 2.33 -14.41
C MET A 110 11.63 2.07 -15.65
N ASP A 111 12.13 1.37 -16.67
CA ASP A 111 11.57 1.44 -18.03
C ASP A 111 10.53 0.37 -18.40
N ASP A 112 10.40 -0.74 -17.65
CA ASP A 112 9.45 -1.84 -17.94
C ASP A 112 8.45 -2.10 -16.80
N GLU A 113 7.73 -1.05 -16.39
CA GLU A 113 6.75 -1.13 -15.29
C GLU A 113 5.46 -1.84 -15.72
N ARG A 114 5.48 -3.18 -15.62
CA ARG A 114 4.29 -4.01 -15.84
C ARG A 114 3.28 -3.79 -14.72
N ARG A 115 2.07 -3.38 -15.12
CA ARG A 115 0.91 -3.18 -14.25
C ARG A 115 0.04 -4.42 -14.26
N TYR A 116 -0.54 -4.75 -13.11
CA TYR A 116 -1.43 -5.88 -12.91
C TYR A 116 -2.78 -5.39 -12.39
N PRO A 117 -3.90 -6.03 -12.81
CA PRO A 117 -5.21 -5.70 -12.26
C PRO A 117 -5.26 -5.98 -10.76
N ASN A 118 -5.89 -5.08 -10.01
CA ASN A 118 -6.09 -5.16 -8.57
C ASN A 118 -7.59 -5.30 -8.25
N TYR A 119 -8.04 -6.52 -7.98
CA TYR A 119 -9.45 -6.80 -7.72
C TYR A 119 -9.87 -6.64 -6.25
N GLY A 120 -8.94 -6.44 -5.31
CA GLY A 120 -9.27 -6.58 -3.89
C GLY A 120 -8.43 -5.79 -2.89
N HIS A 121 -7.23 -5.33 -3.24
CA HIS A 121 -6.34 -4.62 -2.32
C HIS A 121 -6.52 -3.10 -2.50
N HIS A 122 -7.68 -2.59 -2.13
CA HIS A 122 -8.04 -1.18 -2.36
C HIS A 122 -7.88 -0.33 -1.10
N ASP A 123 -7.93 -0.95 0.07
CA ASP A 123 -7.74 -0.29 1.35
C ASP A 123 -6.43 -0.74 2.02
N LEU A 124 -5.93 0.09 2.94
CA LEU A 124 -4.66 -0.20 3.57
C LEU A 124 -4.74 -1.43 4.48
N PHE A 125 -5.90 -1.76 5.04
CA PHE A 125 -6.02 -2.91 5.94
C PHE A 125 -5.80 -4.22 5.17
N THR A 126 -6.47 -4.40 4.04
CA THR A 126 -6.29 -5.60 3.19
C THR A 126 -4.87 -5.70 2.62
N ILE A 127 -4.22 -4.58 2.32
CA ILE A 127 -2.81 -4.56 1.92
C ILE A 127 -1.90 -5.00 3.07
N MET A 128 -2.16 -4.54 4.30
CA MET A 128 -1.40 -4.95 5.48
C MET A 128 -1.54 -6.44 5.77
N GLU A 129 -2.71 -7.04 5.55
CA GLU A 129 -2.88 -8.50 5.62
C GLU A 129 -2.00 -9.22 4.59
N ALA A 130 -1.91 -8.71 3.36
CA ALA A 130 -1.04 -9.28 2.33
C ALA A 130 0.45 -9.18 2.69
N ILE A 131 0.89 -8.04 3.23
CA ILE A 131 2.25 -7.82 3.72
C ILE A 131 2.56 -8.78 4.86
N LEU A 132 1.66 -8.92 5.85
CA LEU A 132 1.81 -9.84 6.97
C LEU A 132 2.05 -11.28 6.48
N MET A 133 1.19 -11.75 5.57
CA MET A 133 1.32 -13.09 5.00
C MET A 133 2.66 -13.28 4.28
N HIS A 134 3.09 -12.28 3.50
CA HIS A 134 4.37 -12.35 2.80
C HIS A 134 5.56 -12.45 3.75
N MET A 135 5.56 -11.64 4.81
CA MET A 135 6.61 -11.64 5.82
C MET A 135 6.66 -12.94 6.63
N GLU A 136 5.52 -13.50 7.00
CA GLU A 136 5.46 -14.79 7.71
C GLU A 136 5.94 -15.96 6.83
N ILE A 137 5.59 -15.97 5.54
CA ILE A 137 6.12 -16.97 4.59
C ILE A 137 7.64 -16.86 4.50
N ALA A 138 8.18 -15.65 4.29
CA ALA A 138 9.62 -15.44 4.19
C ALA A 138 10.37 -15.82 5.48
N LYS A 139 9.77 -15.59 6.64
CA LYS A 139 10.31 -16.00 7.94
C LYS A 139 10.35 -17.51 8.08
N GLN A 140 9.29 -18.21 7.68
CA GLN A 140 9.22 -19.66 7.70
C GLN A 140 10.27 -20.28 6.77
N GLU A 141 10.42 -19.76 5.54
CA GLU A 141 11.44 -20.21 4.58
C GLU A 141 12.86 -20.07 5.13
N ARG A 142 13.14 -19.03 5.93
CA ARG A 142 14.45 -18.86 6.59
C ARG A 142 14.65 -19.86 7.73
N ALA A 143 13.61 -20.18 8.48
CA ALA A 143 13.67 -21.16 9.56
C ALA A 143 13.87 -22.60 9.04
N ASP A 144 13.32 -22.91 7.87
CA ASP A 144 13.38 -24.25 7.25
C ASP A 144 14.69 -24.52 6.49
N LYS A 145 15.58 -23.53 6.33
CA LYS A 145 16.89 -23.75 5.70
C LYS A 145 17.76 -24.65 6.60
N PRO A 146 18.23 -25.81 6.10
CA PRO A 146 19.12 -26.68 6.86
C PRO A 146 20.42 -25.93 7.18
N ARG A 147 20.90 -26.09 8.43
CA ARG A 147 22.18 -25.55 8.90
C ARG A 147 23.36 -26.19 8.20
#